data_AF-A0A957ACG4-F1
#
_entry.id   AF-A0A957ACG4-F1
#
_cell.length_a   1.000
_cell.length_b   1.000
_cell.length_c   1.000
_cell.angle_alpha   90.00
_cell.angle_beta   90.00
_cell.angle_gamma   90.00
#
_symmetry.space_group_name_H-M   'P 1'
#
loop_
_entity.id
_entity.type
_entity.pdbx_description
1 polymer ?
#
loop_
_entity_poly.entity_id
_entity_poly.type
_entity_poly.pdbx_seq_one_letter_code
_entity_poly.pdbx_strand_id
1 'polypeptide(L)'
;MSPEEISRVRRQMVDQAVKLAINGNWEEAANLNRDILALLGEQADSYNRLGKAMSELGKPEEARAAYARSLELDPSNTIAKRNLDKLAIGAGSGGTPSQIDTRMFVEDTGKSTTTMLQAVDSEIVRDLDAGDVVELRVEG
;
A
#
# COMPACT_ATOMS: atom_id res chain seq x y z
N MET A 1 -19.65 -24.00 21.01
CA MET A 1 -18.98 -24.64 19.87
C MET A 1 -17.82 -25.45 20.40
N SER A 2 -17.64 -26.67 19.93
CA SER A 2 -16.45 -27.46 20.22
C SER A 2 -15.21 -26.80 19.58
N PRO A 3 -13.98 -27.08 20.06
CA PRO A 3 -12.75 -26.55 19.46
C PRO A 3 -12.63 -26.87 17.96
N GLU A 4 -13.11 -28.03 17.53
CA GLU A 4 -13.13 -28.44 16.12
C GLU A 4 -14.12 -27.61 15.29
N GLU A 5 -15.31 -27.34 15.83
CA GLU A 5 -16.30 -26.49 15.18
C GLU A 5 -15.77 -25.06 15.00
N ILE A 6 -15.12 -24.50 16.02
CA ILE A 6 -14.51 -23.16 15.96
C ILE A 6 -13.43 -23.10 14.88
N SER A 7 -12.57 -24.12 14.80
CA SER A 7 -11.51 -24.20 13.78
C SER A 7 -12.09 -24.30 12.36
N ARG A 8 -13.16 -25.10 12.17
CA ARG A 8 -13.85 -25.22 10.89
C ARG A 8 -14.52 -23.91 10.47
N VAL A 9 -15.26 -23.28 11.39
CA VAL A 9 -15.92 -21.99 11.15
C VAL A 9 -14.89 -20.93 10.81
N ARG A 10 -13.78 -20.85 11.57
CA ARG A 10 -12.67 -19.93 11.28
C ARG A 10 -12.15 -20.10 9.88
N ARG A 11 -11.79 -21.33 9.48
CA ARG A 11 -11.25 -21.62 8.15
C ARG A 11 -12.22 -21.15 7.06
N GLN A 12 -13.49 -21.51 7.19
CA GLN A 12 -14.50 -21.15 6.20
C GLN A 12 -14.67 -19.63 6.06
N MET A 13 -14.75 -18.90 7.17
CA MET A 13 -14.89 -17.44 7.14
C MET A 13 -13.64 -16.76 6.58
N VAL A 14 -12.45 -17.23 6.96
CA VAL A 14 -11.17 -16.72 6.43
C VAL A 14 -11.08 -16.95 4.93
N ASP A 15 -11.41 -18.15 4.45
CA ASP A 15 -11.37 -18.49 3.02
C ASP A 15 -12.34 -17.60 2.22
N GLN A 16 -13.53 -17.33 2.76
CA GLN A 16 -14.49 -16.43 2.14
C GLN A 16 -13.99 -14.98 2.13
N ALA A 17 -13.39 -14.50 3.22
CA ALA A 17 -12.82 -13.15 3.28
C ALA A 17 -11.68 -12.96 2.28
N VAL A 18 -10.83 -13.98 2.13
CA VAL A 18 -9.76 -14.01 1.12
C VAL A 18 -10.36 -13.96 -0.29
N LYS A 19 -11.39 -14.74 -0.58
CA LYS A 19 -12.05 -14.74 -1.89
C LYS A 19 -12.67 -13.38 -2.23
N LEU A 20 -13.33 -12.76 -1.27
CA LEU A 20 -13.89 -11.41 -1.45
C LEU A 20 -12.78 -10.40 -1.77
N ALA A 21 -11.66 -10.44 -1.04
CA ALA A 21 -10.49 -9.61 -1.30
C ALA A 21 -9.87 -9.85 -2.69
N ILE A 22 -9.70 -11.12 -3.09
CA ILE A 22 -9.17 -11.46 -4.43
C ILE A 22 -10.06 -10.90 -5.55
N ASN A 23 -11.38 -10.86 -5.33
CA ASN A 23 -12.33 -10.33 -6.29
C ASN A 23 -12.48 -8.79 -6.24
N GLY A 24 -11.76 -8.11 -5.35
CA GLY A 24 -11.87 -6.65 -5.18
C GLY A 24 -13.09 -6.18 -4.37
N ASN A 25 -13.85 -7.11 -3.77
CA ASN A 25 -15.01 -6.81 -2.93
C ASN A 25 -14.55 -6.42 -1.52
N TRP A 26 -13.92 -5.25 -1.41
CA TRP A 26 -13.19 -4.84 -0.22
C TRP A 26 -14.11 -4.48 0.96
N GLU A 27 -15.31 -3.95 0.72
CA GLU A 27 -16.28 -3.65 1.79
C GLU A 27 -16.76 -4.93 2.47
N GLU A 28 -17.15 -5.94 1.69
CA GLU A 28 -17.58 -7.23 2.22
C GLU A 28 -16.42 -7.97 2.88
N ALA A 29 -15.21 -7.89 2.32
CA ALA A 29 -14.02 -8.45 2.95
C ALA A 29 -13.74 -7.79 4.32
N ALA A 30 -13.89 -6.46 4.43
CA ALA A 30 -13.74 -5.75 5.69
C ALA A 30 -14.80 -6.18 6.72
N ASN A 31 -16.07 -6.24 6.30
CA ASN A 31 -17.17 -6.65 7.18
C ASN A 31 -16.96 -8.09 7.68
N LEU A 32 -16.60 -9.02 6.79
CA LEU A 32 -16.36 -10.40 7.19
C LEU A 32 -15.17 -10.54 8.15
N ASN A 33 -14.10 -9.73 7.99
CA ASN A 33 -13.01 -9.72 8.97
C ASN A 33 -13.43 -9.14 10.32
N ARG A 34 -14.34 -8.15 10.37
CA ARG A 34 -14.94 -7.67 11.63
C ARG A 34 -15.79 -8.76 12.29
N ASP A 35 -16.57 -9.50 11.50
CA ASP A 35 -17.36 -10.63 12.01
C ASP A 35 -16.48 -11.74 12.57
N ILE A 36 -15.36 -12.05 11.91
CA ILE A 36 -14.35 -12.99 12.42
C ILE A 36 -13.83 -12.51 13.78
N LEU A 37 -13.47 -11.23 13.91
CA LEU A 37 -12.98 -10.66 15.16
C LEU A 37 -14.04 -10.72 16.27
N ALA A 38 -15.30 -10.43 15.95
CA ALA A 38 -16.40 -10.46 16.90
C ALA A 38 -16.73 -11.89 17.38
N LEU A 39 -16.69 -12.87 16.48
CA LEU A 39 -17.08 -14.25 16.78
C LEU A 39 -15.93 -15.08 17.39
N LEU A 40 -14.71 -14.87 16.90
CA LEU A 40 -13.55 -15.74 17.15
C LEU A 40 -12.45 -15.06 17.97
N GLY A 41 -12.63 -13.78 18.30
CA GLY A 41 -11.69 -12.99 19.06
C GLY A 41 -10.58 -12.37 18.21
N GLU A 42 -9.79 -11.51 18.87
CA GLU A 42 -8.70 -10.77 18.26
C GLU A 42 -7.59 -11.70 17.75
N GLN A 43 -7.26 -11.55 16.47
CA GLN A 43 -6.22 -12.32 15.78
C GLN A 43 -5.41 -11.37 14.90
N ALA A 44 -4.09 -11.44 14.97
CA ALA A 44 -3.21 -10.55 14.21
C ALA A 44 -3.50 -10.59 12.70
N ASP A 45 -3.75 -11.79 12.15
CA ASP A 45 -4.06 -11.97 10.73
C ASP A 45 -5.37 -11.32 10.30
N SER A 46 -6.40 -11.34 11.16
CA SER A 46 -7.69 -10.69 10.87
C SER A 46 -7.54 -9.18 10.80
N TYR A 47 -6.76 -8.59 11.71
CA TYR A 47 -6.43 -7.17 11.66
C TYR A 47 -5.56 -6.81 10.45
N ASN A 48 -4.61 -7.67 10.04
CA ASN A 48 -3.83 -7.47 8.82
C ASN A 48 -4.73 -7.47 7.57
N ARG A 49 -5.67 -8.42 7.47
CA ARG A 49 -6.66 -8.47 6.37
C ARG A 49 -7.60 -7.28 6.37
N LEU A 50 -8.06 -6.86 7.55
CA LEU A 50 -8.88 -5.66 7.72
C LEU A 50 -8.13 -4.40 7.28
N GLY A 51 -6.87 -4.24 7.68
CA GLY A 51 -6.01 -3.14 7.25
C GLY A 51 -5.83 -3.10 5.74
N LYS A 52 -5.66 -4.27 5.11
CA LYS A 52 -5.60 -4.37 3.64
C LYS A 52 -6.89 -3.91 2.99
N ALA A 53 -8.04 -4.37 3.47
CA ALA A 53 -9.33 -3.95 2.94
C ALA A 53 -9.54 -2.43 3.10
N MET A 54 -9.20 -1.84 4.26
CA MET A 54 -9.31 -0.39 4.47
C MET A 54 -8.39 0.42 3.58
N SER A 55 -7.17 -0.06 3.34
CA SER A 55 -6.23 0.59 2.43
C SER A 55 -6.79 0.65 1.01
N GLU A 56 -7.38 -0.44 0.53
CA GLU A 56 -7.96 -0.53 -0.82
C GLU A 56 -9.25 0.29 -0.95
N LEU A 57 -9.98 0.49 0.15
CA LEU A 57 -11.15 1.38 0.23
C LEU A 57 -10.77 2.87 0.33
N GLY A 58 -9.48 3.22 0.29
CA GLY A 58 -9.05 4.61 0.42
C GLY A 58 -9.26 5.19 1.82
N LYS A 59 -9.26 4.35 2.86
CA LYS A 59 -9.44 4.72 4.27
C LYS A 59 -8.12 4.55 5.05
N PRO A 60 -7.11 5.41 4.81
CA PRO A 60 -5.75 5.21 5.31
C PRO A 60 -5.65 5.23 6.84
N GLU A 61 -6.47 6.03 7.53
CA GLU A 61 -6.46 6.08 9.01
C GLU A 61 -7.00 4.80 9.64
N GLU A 62 -8.11 4.25 9.10
CA GLU A 62 -8.64 2.95 9.54
C GLU A 62 -7.66 1.81 9.22
N ALA A 63 -7.00 1.88 8.06
CA ALA A 63 -5.98 0.92 7.68
C ALA A 63 -4.78 0.94 8.64
N ARG A 64 -4.30 2.13 8.97
CA ARG A 64 -3.19 2.34 9.92
C ARG A 64 -3.53 1.75 11.29
N ALA A 65 -4.73 2.04 11.81
CA ALA A 65 -5.19 1.50 13.08
C ALA A 65 -5.24 -0.04 13.07
N ALA A 66 -5.77 -0.65 12.01
CA ALA A 66 -5.85 -2.09 11.89
C ALA A 66 -4.46 -2.75 11.79
N TYR A 67 -3.55 -2.21 10.98
CA TYR A 67 -2.18 -2.73 10.90
C TYR A 67 -1.40 -2.57 12.21
N ALA A 68 -1.58 -1.45 12.91
CA ALA A 68 -0.99 -1.24 14.24
C ALA A 68 -1.49 -2.32 15.21
N ARG A 69 -2.81 -2.59 15.25
CA ARG A 69 -3.35 -3.63 16.12
C ARG A 69 -2.86 -5.03 15.76
N SER A 70 -2.65 -5.31 14.47
CA SER A 70 -2.01 -6.55 14.02
C SER A 70 -0.61 -6.72 14.61
N LEU A 71 0.20 -5.65 14.62
CA LEU A 71 1.57 -5.64 15.14
C LEU A 71 1.63 -5.64 16.68
N GLU A 72 0.62 -5.11 17.36
CA GLU A 72 0.50 -5.24 18.81
C GLU A 72 0.26 -6.69 19.25
N LEU A 73 -0.50 -7.47 18.45
CA LEU A 73 -0.77 -8.88 18.71
C LEU A 73 0.37 -9.79 18.23
N ASP A 74 0.97 -9.47 17.08
CA ASP A 74 2.13 -10.18 16.52
C ASP A 74 3.15 -9.18 15.95
N PRO A 75 4.16 -8.80 16.76
CA PRO A 75 5.23 -7.90 16.31
C PRO A 75 6.07 -8.44 15.14
N SER A 76 6.00 -9.75 14.86
CA SER A 76 6.75 -10.40 13.77
C SER A 76 6.00 -10.37 12.43
N ASN A 77 4.77 -9.83 12.38
CA ASN A 77 3.97 -9.74 11.17
C ASN A 77 4.59 -8.74 10.16
N THR A 78 5.53 -9.24 9.36
CA THR A 78 6.25 -8.45 8.35
C THR A 78 5.33 -7.86 7.27
N ILE A 79 4.17 -8.48 7.02
CA ILE A 79 3.20 -8.00 6.04
C ILE A 79 2.50 -6.75 6.58
N ALA A 80 2.01 -6.79 7.82
CA ALA A 80 1.39 -5.64 8.47
C ALA A 80 2.38 -4.47 8.58
N LYS A 81 3.63 -4.75 8.98
CA LYS A 81 4.70 -3.73 9.04
C LYS A 81 4.94 -3.07 7.69
N ARG A 82 5.14 -3.85 6.63
CA ARG A 82 5.36 -3.32 5.26
C ARG A 82 4.20 -2.45 4.76
N ASN A 83 2.96 -2.84 5.06
CA ASN A 83 1.80 -2.04 4.63
C ASN A 83 1.65 -0.76 5.46
N LEU A 84 1.96 -0.81 6.76
CA LEU A 84 1.99 0.37 7.62
C LEU A 84 3.05 1.37 7.16
N ASP A 85 4.25 0.88 6.82
CA ASP A 85 5.34 1.70 6.27
C ASP A 85 4.92 2.38 4.96
N LYS A 86 4.23 1.65 4.06
CA LYS A 86 3.67 2.22 2.82
C LYS A 86 2.65 3.33 3.09
N LEU A 87 1.79 3.17 4.08
CA LEU A 87 0.80 4.19 4.47
C LEU A 87 1.44 5.42 5.14
N ALA A 88 2.62 5.26 5.76
CA ALA A 88 3.38 6.38 6.30
C ALA A 88 4.04 7.19 5.17
N ILE A 89 4.60 6.51 4.16
CA ILE A 89 5.21 7.15 2.98
C ILE A 89 4.13 7.85 2.13
N GLY A 90 2.94 7.26 1.97
CA GLY A 90 1.83 7.91 1.25
C GLY A 90 1.21 9.12 1.96
N ALA A 91 1.51 9.36 3.24
CA ALA A 91 1.02 10.50 4.01
C ALA A 91 2.02 11.66 4.09
N GLY A 92 3.24 11.48 3.59
CA GLY A 92 4.26 12.51 3.50
C GLY A 92 5.03 12.36 2.18
N SER A 93 4.80 13.28 1.25
CA SER A 93 5.52 13.43 -0.02
C SER A 93 5.58 12.16 -0.89
N GLY A 94 4.63 12.04 -1.80
CA GLY A 94 4.75 11.12 -2.92
C GLY A 94 3.51 11.24 -3.76
N GLY A 95 3.55 12.10 -4.77
CA GLY A 95 2.59 12.02 -5.87
C GLY A 95 2.47 10.56 -6.31
N THR A 96 1.26 10.14 -6.68
CA THR A 96 1.05 8.94 -7.49
C THR A 96 2.21 8.89 -8.49
N PRO A 97 3.01 7.81 -8.61
CA PRO A 97 4.03 7.79 -9.64
C PRO A 97 3.30 8.07 -10.94
N SER A 98 3.56 9.26 -11.49
CA SER A 98 3.05 9.66 -12.79
C SER A 98 3.37 8.48 -13.69
N GLN A 99 2.35 7.94 -14.37
CA GLN A 99 2.61 6.90 -15.36
C GLN A 99 3.65 7.46 -16.31
N ILE A 100 4.91 7.04 -16.14
CA ILE A 100 6.00 7.48 -17.01
C ILE A 100 5.61 6.95 -18.38
N ASP A 101 5.23 7.85 -19.29
CA ASP A 101 4.93 7.46 -20.66
C ASP A 101 6.24 6.93 -21.25
N THR A 102 6.33 5.61 -21.42
CA THR A 102 7.53 4.94 -21.92
C THR A 102 7.92 5.42 -23.33
N ARG A 103 7.02 6.10 -24.04
CA ARG A 103 7.33 6.75 -25.33
C ARG A 103 8.20 8.00 -25.18
N MET A 104 8.40 8.51 -23.96
CA MET A 104 9.35 9.60 -23.69
C MET A 104 10.82 9.14 -23.75
N PHE A 105 11.09 7.84 -23.67
CA PHE A 105 12.45 7.33 -23.79
C PHE A 105 12.90 7.40 -25.25
N VAL A 106 14.07 7.99 -25.48
CA VAL A 106 14.70 8.05 -26.80
C VAL A 106 15.17 6.65 -27.19
N GLU A 107 14.53 6.05 -28.19
CA GLU A 107 14.94 4.77 -28.80
C GLU A 107 15.91 4.96 -29.98
N ASP A 108 16.16 6.21 -30.38
CA ASP A 108 17.01 6.54 -31.51
C ASP A 108 18.47 6.17 -31.22
N THR A 109 19.08 5.47 -32.17
CA THR A 109 20.51 5.15 -32.13
C THR A 109 21.33 6.37 -32.54
N GLY A 110 21.76 7.15 -31.54
CA GLY A 110 22.63 8.31 -31.70
C GLY A 110 23.94 8.20 -30.90
N LYS A 111 24.79 9.23 -31.00
CA LYS A 111 25.93 9.40 -30.10
C LYS A 111 25.46 10.06 -28.81
N SER A 112 25.16 9.26 -27.80
CA SER A 112 24.83 9.77 -26.46
C SER A 112 26.08 10.31 -25.77
N THR A 113 25.92 11.37 -24.98
CA THR A 113 26.95 11.88 -24.06
C THR A 113 26.34 12.06 -22.68
N THR A 114 27.16 12.06 -21.64
CA THR A 114 26.75 12.34 -20.27
C THR A 114 27.09 13.79 -19.95
N THR A 115 26.17 14.51 -19.30
CA THR A 115 26.43 15.85 -18.76
C THR A 115 26.02 15.93 -17.29
N MET A 116 26.57 16.90 -16.57
CA MET A 116 26.16 17.19 -15.20
C MET A 116 24.94 18.09 -15.23
N LEU A 117 23.88 17.69 -14.53
CA LEU A 117 22.73 18.54 -14.26
C LEU A 117 23.02 19.36 -13.00
N GLN A 118 22.89 20.67 -13.10
CA GLN A 118 22.98 21.57 -11.96
C GLN A 118 21.57 22.06 -11.61
N ALA A 119 21.16 21.83 -10.37
CA ALA A 119 19.93 22.41 -9.83
C ALA A 119 20.06 23.93 -9.81
N VAL A 120 19.14 24.61 -10.48
CA VAL A 120 19.14 26.08 -10.59
C VAL A 120 18.52 26.73 -9.34
N ASP A 121 17.58 26.03 -8.68
CA ASP A 121 16.87 26.51 -7.50
C ASP A 121 16.53 25.36 -6.54
N SER A 122 16.98 25.46 -5.29
CA SER A 122 16.78 24.44 -4.26
C SER A 122 15.33 24.35 -3.75
N GLU A 123 14.55 25.41 -3.84
CA GLU A 123 13.14 25.40 -3.45
C GLU A 123 12.31 24.64 -4.48
N ILE A 124 12.58 24.87 -5.77
CA ILE A 124 11.92 24.16 -6.88
C ILE A 124 12.26 22.67 -6.83
N VAL A 125 13.54 22.32 -6.66
CA VAL A 125 14.00 20.92 -6.65
C VAL A 125 13.40 20.12 -5.49
N ARG A 126 13.12 20.77 -4.35
CA ARG A 126 12.55 20.08 -3.19
C ARG A 126 11.13 19.55 -3.47
N ASP A 127 10.42 20.20 -4.37
CA ASP A 127 9.02 19.90 -4.68
C ASP A 127 8.87 19.08 -5.97
N LEU A 128 9.98 18.66 -6.61
CA LEU A 128 9.97 17.77 -7.78
C LEU A 128 9.88 16.29 -7.37
N ASP A 129 9.00 15.55 -8.04
CA ASP A 129 8.86 14.10 -7.94
C ASP A 129 9.35 13.38 -9.22
N ALA A 130 9.58 12.06 -9.10
CA ALA A 130 9.97 11.25 -10.24
C ALA A 130 8.85 11.21 -11.29
N GLY A 131 9.16 11.68 -12.50
CA GLY A 131 8.23 11.74 -13.64
C GLY A 131 7.65 13.12 -13.92
N ASP A 132 8.02 14.13 -13.12
CA ASP A 132 7.68 15.53 -13.43
C ASP A 132 8.37 16.00 -14.72
N VAL A 133 7.61 16.78 -15.50
CA VAL A 133 8.10 17.34 -16.76
C VAL A 133 8.94 18.57 -16.45
N VAL A 134 10.19 18.57 -16.92
CA VAL A 134 11.12 19.69 -16.78
C VAL A 134 11.64 20.14 -18.14
N GLU A 135 11.86 21.44 -18.31
CA GLU A 135 12.54 21.98 -19.48
C GLU A 135 14.04 22.11 -19.20
N LEU A 136 14.86 21.45 -20.02
CA LEU A 136 16.31 21.63 -19.96
C LEU A 136 16.72 22.86 -20.77
N ARG A 137 17.52 23.74 -20.15
CA ARG A 137 18.16 24.87 -20.82
C ARG A 137 19.68 24.68 -20.80
N VAL A 138 20.31 24.88 -21.94
CA VAL A 138 21.78 24.89 -22.05
C VAL A 138 22.26 26.31 -21.80
N GLU A 139 23.01 26.51 -20.71
CA GLU A 139 23.77 27.74 -20.50
C GLU A 139 25.20 27.55 -21.01
N GLY A 140 25.71 28.56 -21.72
CA GLY A 140 27.03 28.58 -22.34
C GLY A 140 27.84 29.78 -21.90
#